data_AF-A0A151NE60-F1
#
_entry.id   AF-A0A151NE60-F1
#
_cell.length_a   1.000
_cell.length_b   1.000
_cell.length_c   1.000
_cell.angle_alpha   90.00
_cell.angle_beta   90.00
_cell.angle_gamma   90.00
#
_symmetry.space_group_name_H-M   'P 1'
#
loop_
_entity.id
_entity.type
_entity.pdbx_description
1 polymer ?
#
loop_
_entity_poly.entity_id
_entity_poly.type
_entity_poly.pdbx_seq_one_letter_code
_entity_poly.pdbx_strand_id
1 'polypeptide(L)'
;MGVYASLFYKNEGQILTDLTDPSQFNWITAHAEACKLTVPEVQRCWSRFLMLQPDQKGNVSRAQFCSTANVFGQKLLEQIPCTEKDQITFQSYCNAVSWLSKSPLEAKLRGLYQILTSGTISKEQLRSLMHNLYPREGPQTTDELATLFLNEVDKSNRGYIDEDQFLAWVKTLPQQTLMSVLHFPIIPSNITHLKEQEPSFPSTAVHFKDRSHLCDRQLLQVATEMSSKRRDWRLLANSLGFLEKDCSRLEHEHSEILALLQIWQKMSQEAPLPVLQTALRQSGNADICNEVFSLNF
;
A
#
# COMPACT_ATOMS: atom_id res chain seq x y z
N MET A 1 31.38 -9.13 -12.50
CA MET A 1 31.62 -8.14 -11.43
C MET A 1 30.35 -8.04 -10.59
N GLY A 2 30.47 -8.38 -9.31
CA GLY A 2 29.57 -8.10 -8.18
C GLY A 2 28.06 -8.25 -8.37
N VAL A 3 27.52 -9.45 -8.12
CA VAL A 3 26.08 -9.68 -7.85
C VAL A 3 25.74 -9.00 -6.52
N TYR A 4 25.19 -7.78 -6.57
CA TYR A 4 24.58 -7.17 -5.39
C TYR A 4 23.24 -7.88 -5.15
N ALA A 5 23.25 -8.85 -4.25
CA ALA A 5 22.03 -9.41 -3.69
C ALA A 5 21.24 -8.26 -3.04
N SER A 6 20.00 -8.06 -3.47
CA SER A 6 19.12 -7.02 -2.94
C SER A 6 19.10 -7.01 -1.41
N LEU A 7 19.16 -5.83 -0.80
CA LEU A 7 19.14 -5.66 0.66
C LEU A 7 17.79 -6.00 1.30
N PHE A 8 16.75 -6.09 0.47
CA PHE A 8 15.42 -6.55 0.89
C PHE A 8 15.33 -8.08 0.95
N TYR A 9 16.39 -8.81 0.53
CA TYR A 9 16.48 -10.27 0.59
C TYR A 9 17.15 -10.74 1.89
N LYS A 10 16.34 -10.84 2.96
CA LYS A 10 16.67 -11.68 4.14
C LYS A 10 15.55 -12.65 4.54
N ASN A 11 14.60 -12.93 3.64
CA ASN A 11 13.75 -14.12 3.74
C ASN A 11 14.04 -15.01 2.52
N GLU A 12 14.26 -16.29 2.76
CA GLU A 12 14.70 -17.36 1.83
C GLU A 12 13.65 -17.73 0.75
N GLY A 13 12.94 -16.75 0.17
CA GLY A 13 11.88 -16.97 -0.81
C GLY A 13 12.29 -16.58 -2.22
N GLN A 14 12.15 -17.51 -3.17
CA GLN A 14 12.05 -17.20 -4.59
C GLN A 14 10.94 -16.15 -4.80
N ILE A 15 11.11 -15.16 -5.70
CA ILE A 15 9.99 -14.27 -6.08
C ILE A 15 8.91 -15.17 -6.67
N LEU A 16 7.79 -15.32 -5.95
CA LEU A 16 6.69 -16.17 -6.39
C LEU A 16 5.77 -15.31 -7.25
N THR A 17 6.02 -15.32 -8.56
CA THR A 17 5.15 -14.66 -9.55
C THR A 17 3.72 -15.19 -9.51
N ASP A 18 3.53 -16.40 -8.99
CA ASP A 18 2.22 -17.03 -8.90
C ASP A 18 1.37 -16.44 -7.78
N LEU A 19 1.98 -15.80 -6.77
CA LEU A 19 1.24 -15.17 -5.68
C LEU A 19 0.70 -13.80 -6.06
N THR A 20 1.22 -13.15 -7.09
CA THR A 20 0.98 -11.73 -7.38
C THR A 20 -0.32 -11.45 -8.12
N ASP A 21 -1.03 -12.50 -8.55
CA ASP A 21 -2.28 -12.39 -9.30
C ASP A 21 -3.45 -12.03 -8.37
N PRO A 22 -4.02 -10.81 -8.48
CA PRO A 22 -5.13 -10.37 -7.63
C PRO A 22 -6.43 -11.15 -7.86
N SER A 23 -6.52 -11.96 -8.92
CA SER A 23 -7.68 -12.79 -9.22
C SER A 23 -7.78 -14.05 -8.33
N GLN A 24 -6.72 -14.43 -7.63
CA GLN A 24 -6.74 -15.60 -6.74
C GLN A 24 -7.49 -15.29 -5.44
N PHE A 25 -8.48 -16.10 -5.05
CA PHE A 25 -9.38 -15.81 -3.93
C PHE A 25 -8.70 -15.47 -2.58
N ASN A 26 -7.53 -16.04 -2.29
CA ASN A 26 -6.79 -15.89 -1.03
C ASN A 26 -5.50 -15.04 -1.15
N TRP A 27 -5.31 -14.30 -2.25
CA TRP A 27 -4.04 -13.63 -2.56
C TRP A 27 -3.58 -12.64 -1.46
N ILE A 28 -4.50 -11.92 -0.82
CA ILE A 28 -4.17 -10.99 0.28
C ILE A 28 -3.62 -11.72 1.49
N THR A 29 -4.26 -12.82 1.89
CA THR A 29 -3.84 -13.62 3.06
C THR A 29 -2.50 -14.29 2.78
N ALA A 30 -2.30 -14.82 1.57
CA ALA A 30 -1.04 -15.40 1.15
C ALA A 30 0.12 -14.39 1.20
N HIS A 31 -0.10 -13.15 0.77
CA HIS A 31 0.91 -12.08 0.89
C HIS A 31 1.15 -11.63 2.33
N ALA A 32 0.10 -11.61 3.16
CA ALA A 32 0.23 -11.28 4.58
C ALA A 32 1.19 -12.25 5.26
N GLU A 33 1.02 -13.55 5.02
CA GLU A 33 1.91 -14.59 5.52
C GLU A 33 3.32 -14.46 4.91
N ALA A 34 3.44 -14.41 3.58
CA ALA A 34 4.72 -14.40 2.89
C ALA A 34 5.59 -13.17 3.22
N CYS A 35 4.97 -12.00 3.41
CA CYS A 35 5.68 -10.73 3.64
C CYS A 35 5.76 -10.36 5.14
N LYS A 36 5.23 -11.22 6.03
CA LYS A 36 5.11 -10.97 7.48
C LYS A 36 4.38 -9.64 7.78
N LEU A 37 3.31 -9.39 7.03
CA LEU A 37 2.43 -8.23 7.15
C LEU A 37 1.06 -8.66 7.66
N THR A 38 0.35 -7.76 8.32
CA THR A 38 -1.06 -7.98 8.65
C THR A 38 -1.93 -7.77 7.42
N VAL A 39 -3.13 -8.36 7.38
CA VAL A 39 -4.09 -8.16 6.28
C VAL A 39 -4.36 -6.67 5.99
N PRO A 40 -4.58 -5.80 7.00
CA PRO A 40 -4.73 -4.36 6.76
C PRO A 40 -3.49 -3.68 6.17
N GLU A 41 -2.28 -4.11 6.57
CA GLU A 41 -1.02 -3.60 5.99
C GLU A 41 -0.89 -4.00 4.52
N VAL A 42 -1.19 -5.25 4.16
CA VAL A 42 -1.18 -5.72 2.78
C VAL A 42 -2.20 -4.97 1.93
N GLN A 43 -3.43 -4.80 2.43
CA GLN A 43 -4.46 -4.01 1.74
C GLN A 43 -3.99 -2.57 1.49
N ARG A 44 -3.36 -1.95 2.48
CA ARG A 44 -2.79 -0.60 2.35
C ARG A 44 -1.66 -0.56 1.33
N CYS A 45 -0.75 -1.53 1.36
CA CYS A 45 0.30 -1.71 0.37
C CYS A 45 -0.30 -1.84 -1.03
N TRP A 46 -1.35 -2.65 -1.19
CA TRP A 46 -2.00 -2.85 -2.48
C TRP A 46 -2.62 -1.56 -3.02
N SER A 47 -3.36 -0.83 -2.19
CA SER A 47 -3.93 0.46 -2.60
C SER A 47 -2.85 1.44 -3.08
N ARG A 48 -1.68 1.45 -2.44
CA ARG A 48 -0.54 2.28 -2.86
C ARG A 48 0.15 1.74 -4.11
N PHE A 49 0.25 0.43 -4.24
CA PHE A 49 0.84 -0.22 -5.40
C PHE A 49 0.00 -0.01 -6.65
N LEU A 50 -1.34 -0.03 -6.55
CA LEU A 50 -2.25 0.32 -7.65
C LEU A 50 -2.05 1.74 -8.18
N MET A 51 -1.63 2.69 -7.33
CA MET A 51 -1.28 4.05 -7.77
C MET A 51 -0.05 4.08 -8.69
N LEU A 52 0.78 3.03 -8.64
CA LEU A 52 1.89 2.82 -9.55
C LEU A 52 1.44 2.18 -10.86
N GLN A 53 0.13 2.00 -11.10
CA GLN A 53 -0.45 1.47 -12.33
C GLN A 53 0.18 0.14 -12.79
N PRO A 54 0.06 -0.93 -11.99
CA PRO A 54 0.54 -2.25 -12.38
C PRO A 54 -0.21 -2.78 -13.61
N ASP A 55 0.43 -3.70 -14.33
CA ASP A 55 -0.17 -4.44 -15.43
C ASP A 55 -1.26 -5.41 -14.94
N GLN A 56 -1.91 -6.10 -15.88
CA GLN A 56 -2.98 -7.08 -15.60
C GLN A 56 -2.52 -8.25 -14.71
N LYS A 57 -1.21 -8.48 -14.58
CA LYS A 57 -0.63 -9.53 -13.73
C LYS A 57 -0.16 -9.00 -12.38
N GLY A 58 -0.45 -7.74 -12.05
CA GLY A 58 -0.05 -7.12 -10.80
C GLY A 58 1.44 -6.75 -10.74
N ASN A 59 2.09 -6.46 -11.88
CA ASN A 59 3.50 -6.07 -11.93
C ASN A 59 3.71 -4.64 -12.45
N VAL A 60 4.74 -3.96 -11.95
CA VAL A 60 5.12 -2.60 -12.38
C VAL A 60 6.48 -2.65 -13.03
N SER A 61 6.68 -1.97 -14.17
CA SER A 61 8.02 -1.89 -14.77
C SER A 61 9.00 -1.14 -13.85
N ARG A 62 10.27 -1.55 -13.81
CA ARG A 62 11.31 -0.86 -13.01
C ARG A 62 11.39 0.62 -13.33
N ALA A 63 11.36 0.98 -14.62
CA ALA A 63 11.44 2.36 -15.09
C ALA A 63 10.30 3.23 -14.52
N GLN A 64 9.07 2.71 -14.55
CA GLN A 64 7.91 3.38 -13.98
C GLN A 64 7.99 3.48 -12.46
N PHE A 65 8.46 2.42 -11.80
CA PHE A 65 8.63 2.40 -10.36
C PHE A 65 9.69 3.40 -9.87
N CYS A 66 10.80 3.55 -10.60
CA CYS A 66 11.89 4.46 -10.27
C CYS A 66 11.71 5.89 -10.78
N SER A 67 10.51 6.28 -11.21
CA SER A 67 10.19 7.60 -11.79
C SER A 67 10.23 8.79 -10.81
N THR A 68 11.02 8.71 -9.73
CA THR A 68 11.20 9.80 -8.78
C THR A 68 12.33 10.74 -9.22
N ALA A 69 12.15 12.05 -8.98
CA ALA A 69 13.18 13.06 -9.25
C ALA A 69 14.33 13.05 -8.23
N ASN A 70 14.16 12.37 -7.08
CA ASN A 70 15.13 12.34 -6.01
C ASN A 70 16.16 11.21 -6.23
N VAL A 71 17.44 11.57 -6.39
CA VAL A 71 18.56 10.63 -6.59
C VAL A 71 18.68 9.58 -5.47
N PHE A 72 18.48 9.98 -4.22
CA PHE A 72 18.50 9.05 -3.08
C PHE A 72 17.30 8.11 -3.09
N GLY A 73 16.14 8.63 -3.49
CA GLY A 73 14.94 7.83 -3.74
C GLY A 73 15.20 6.78 -4.81
N GLN A 74 15.79 7.17 -5.95
CA GLN A 74 16.14 6.22 -7.02
C GLN A 74 17.07 5.12 -6.51
N LYS A 75 18.17 5.47 -5.84
CA LYS A 75 19.10 4.49 -5.25
C LYS A 75 18.41 3.48 -4.33
N LEU A 76 17.51 3.95 -3.46
CA LEU A 76 16.73 3.08 -2.57
C LEU A 76 15.81 2.15 -3.37
N LEU A 77 15.06 2.71 -4.33
CA LEU A 77 14.09 1.95 -5.11
C LEU A 77 14.79 0.91 -5.99
N GLU A 78 15.95 1.23 -6.56
CA GLU A 78 16.79 0.33 -7.37
C GLU A 78 17.19 -0.94 -6.60
N GLN A 79 17.30 -0.89 -5.27
CA GLN A 79 17.59 -2.08 -4.48
C GLN A 79 16.43 -3.07 -4.44
N ILE A 80 15.20 -2.68 -4.79
CA ILE A 80 14.05 -3.59 -4.78
C ILE A 80 14.20 -4.65 -5.87
N PRO A 81 14.07 -5.95 -5.54
CA PRO A 81 14.24 -7.03 -6.50
C PRO A 81 13.25 -6.96 -7.65
N CYS A 82 13.76 -7.21 -8.85
CA CYS A 82 12.98 -7.33 -10.07
C CYS A 82 12.92 -8.79 -10.54
N THR A 83 11.91 -9.11 -11.35
CA THR A 83 11.89 -10.32 -12.15
C THR A 83 12.91 -10.23 -13.31
N GLU A 84 13.12 -11.33 -14.03
CA GLU A 84 13.98 -11.36 -15.23
C GLU A 84 13.54 -10.38 -16.33
N LYS A 85 12.28 -9.94 -16.31
CA LYS A 85 11.71 -8.96 -17.25
C LYS A 85 11.82 -7.51 -16.74
N ASP A 86 12.64 -7.26 -15.73
CA ASP A 86 12.81 -5.94 -15.11
C ASP A 86 11.49 -5.36 -14.56
N GLN A 87 10.68 -6.23 -13.95
CA GLN A 87 9.42 -5.86 -13.32
C GLN A 87 9.48 -6.03 -11.80
N ILE A 88 8.87 -5.09 -11.08
CA ILE A 88 8.60 -5.16 -9.66
C ILE A 88 7.25 -5.83 -9.43
N THR A 89 7.28 -6.94 -8.70
CA THR A 89 6.06 -7.62 -8.26
C THR A 89 5.47 -6.98 -7.02
N PHE A 90 4.19 -7.22 -6.76
CA PHE A 90 3.57 -6.77 -5.50
C PHE A 90 4.24 -7.37 -4.26
N GLN A 91 4.70 -8.63 -4.33
CA GLN A 91 5.43 -9.26 -3.25
C GLN A 91 6.78 -8.57 -2.98
N SER A 92 7.56 -8.24 -4.02
CA SER A 92 8.82 -7.50 -3.86
C SER A 92 8.59 -6.13 -3.22
N TYR A 93 7.51 -5.44 -3.62
CA TYR A 93 7.10 -4.18 -3.02
C TYR A 93 6.73 -4.34 -1.53
N CYS A 94 5.90 -5.33 -1.19
CA CYS A 94 5.50 -5.62 0.19
C CYS A 94 6.71 -5.96 1.07
N ASN A 95 7.65 -6.76 0.57
CA ASN A 95 8.87 -7.09 1.29
C ASN A 95 9.72 -5.84 1.58
N ALA A 96 9.87 -4.95 0.60
CA ALA A 96 10.60 -3.70 0.79
C ALA A 96 9.92 -2.78 1.82
N VAL A 97 8.60 -2.63 1.73
CA VAL A 97 7.80 -1.85 2.69
C VAL A 97 7.84 -2.46 4.10
N SER A 98 7.76 -3.78 4.21
CA SER A 98 7.88 -4.54 5.46
C SER A 98 9.24 -4.32 6.11
N TRP A 99 10.32 -4.39 5.33
CA TRP A 99 11.68 -4.09 5.81
C TRP A 99 11.82 -2.65 6.27
N LEU A 100 11.35 -1.68 5.47
CA LEU A 100 11.40 -0.25 5.83
C LEU A 100 10.63 0.05 7.11
N SER A 101 9.55 -0.69 7.39
CA SER A 101 8.74 -0.49 8.58
C SER A 101 9.32 -1.22 9.81
N LYS A 102 9.54 -2.54 9.69
CA LYS A 102 9.72 -3.46 10.81
C LYS A 102 11.18 -3.84 11.10
N SER A 103 12.12 -3.54 10.21
CA SER A 103 13.52 -3.90 10.45
C SER A 103 14.08 -3.23 11.71
N PRO A 104 14.94 -3.92 12.47
CA PRO A 104 15.64 -3.29 13.60
C PRO A 104 16.43 -2.07 13.16
N LEU A 105 16.57 -1.08 14.04
CA LEU A 105 17.28 0.18 13.76
C LEU A 105 18.66 -0.05 13.13
N GLU A 106 19.46 -0.93 13.73
CA GLU A 106 20.81 -1.21 13.25
C GLU A 106 20.81 -1.84 11.85
N ALA A 107 19.87 -2.73 11.55
CA ALA A 107 19.72 -3.32 10.23
C ALA A 107 19.29 -2.27 9.18
N LYS A 108 18.41 -1.32 9.56
CA LYS A 108 18.05 -0.19 8.69
C LYS A 108 19.26 0.70 8.39
N LEU A 109 20.06 1.03 9.39
CA LEU A 109 21.24 1.88 9.23
C LEU A 109 22.29 1.25 8.30
N ARG A 110 22.60 -0.04 8.49
CA ARG A 110 23.48 -0.77 7.57
C ARG A 110 22.92 -0.82 6.16
N GLY A 111 21.62 -1.13 6.01
CA GLY A 111 20.97 -1.13 4.72
C GLY A 111 21.06 0.24 4.02
N LEU A 112 20.80 1.33 4.74
CA LEU A 112 20.90 2.69 4.21
C LEU A 112 22.34 3.05 3.81
N TYR A 113 23.33 2.65 4.60
CA TYR A 113 24.74 2.82 4.23
C TYR A 113 25.03 2.14 2.87
N GLN A 114 24.64 0.88 2.74
CA GLN A 114 24.85 0.07 1.53
C GLN A 114 24.02 0.55 0.32
N ILE A 115 22.87 1.20 0.54
CA ILE A 115 22.10 1.88 -0.52
C ILE A 115 22.86 3.10 -1.04
N LEU A 116 23.49 3.86 -0.13
CA LEU A 116 24.16 5.10 -0.48
C LEU A 116 25.51 4.84 -1.15
N THR A 117 26.21 3.79 -0.73
CA THR A 117 27.59 3.48 -1.15
C THR A 117 27.82 2.00 -1.48
N SER A 118 28.71 1.74 -2.43
CA SER A 118 29.12 0.40 -2.87
C SER A 118 30.32 -0.15 -2.07
N GLY A 119 30.47 0.28 -0.82
CA GLY A 119 31.65 0.01 0.02
C GLY A 119 31.92 1.18 0.95
N THR A 120 33.19 1.51 1.14
CA THR A 120 33.61 2.67 1.94
C THR A 120 33.18 3.99 1.29
N ILE A 121 33.06 5.06 2.09
CA ILE A 121 32.76 6.41 1.62
C ILE A 121 34.05 7.22 1.56
N SER A 122 34.56 7.50 0.36
CA SER A 122 35.70 8.41 0.14
C SER A 122 35.27 9.88 0.17
N LYS A 123 36.24 10.81 0.22
CA LYS A 123 35.96 12.25 0.13
C LYS A 123 35.22 12.62 -1.17
N GLU A 124 35.57 12.00 -2.29
CA GLU A 124 34.95 12.26 -3.60
C GLU A 124 33.49 11.81 -3.63
N GLN A 125 33.21 10.62 -3.09
CA GLN A 125 31.84 10.11 -2.97
C GLN A 125 31.02 11.01 -2.06
N LEU A 126 31.60 11.43 -0.92
CA LEU A 126 30.94 12.33 0.01
C LEU A 126 30.64 13.70 -0.64
N ARG A 127 31.57 14.26 -1.41
CA ARG A 127 31.35 15.50 -2.20
C ARG A 127 30.17 15.33 -3.16
N SER A 128 30.08 14.20 -3.86
CA SER A 128 28.95 13.88 -4.74
C SER A 128 27.63 13.79 -3.96
N LEU A 129 27.62 13.16 -2.78
CA LEU A 129 26.44 13.10 -1.92
C LEU A 129 26.01 14.50 -1.45
N MET A 130 26.96 15.34 -1.02
CA MET A 130 26.68 16.71 -0.57
C MET A 130 26.14 17.60 -1.69
N HIS A 131 26.68 17.48 -2.90
CA HIS A 131 26.15 18.19 -4.07
C HIS A 131 24.70 17.79 -4.40
N ASN A 132 24.35 16.52 -4.21
CA ASN A 132 22.97 16.05 -4.40
C ASN A 132 22.02 16.51 -3.27
N LEU A 133 22.51 16.64 -2.03
CA LEU A 133 21.72 17.14 -0.90
C LEU A 133 21.53 18.67 -0.94
N TYR A 134 22.55 19.39 -1.41
CA TYR A 134 22.60 20.84 -1.41
C TYR A 134 22.89 21.39 -2.83
N PRO A 135 21.99 21.17 -3.81
CA PRO A 135 22.23 21.50 -5.21
C PRO A 135 22.37 23.00 -5.51
N ARG A 136 22.07 23.87 -4.53
CA ARG A 136 22.21 25.33 -4.64
C ARG A 136 23.55 25.85 -4.11
N GLU A 137 24.28 25.02 -3.36
CA GLU A 137 25.55 25.40 -2.77
C GLU A 137 26.68 25.29 -3.79
N GLY A 138 27.70 26.13 -3.61
CA GLY A 138 28.86 26.13 -4.50
C GLY A 138 29.73 24.87 -4.36
N PRO A 139 30.57 24.55 -5.37
CA PRO A 139 31.52 23.44 -5.29
C PRO A 139 32.50 23.54 -4.12
N GLN A 140 32.88 24.76 -3.72
CA GLN A 140 33.78 24.98 -2.60
C GLN A 140 33.09 24.67 -1.26
N THR A 141 31.89 25.20 -1.04
CA THR A 141 31.10 24.94 0.17
C THR A 141 30.80 23.44 0.34
N THR A 142 30.45 22.76 -0.75
CA THR A 142 30.21 21.31 -0.73
C THR A 142 31.50 20.51 -0.44
N ASP A 143 32.67 20.98 -0.89
CA ASP A 143 33.96 20.36 -0.52
C ASP A 143 34.31 20.57 0.96
N GLU A 144 34.09 21.78 1.48
CA GLU A 144 34.31 22.10 2.89
C GLU A 144 33.41 21.27 3.79
N LEU A 145 32.11 21.16 3.46
CA LEU A 145 31.17 20.28 4.18
C LEU A 145 31.59 18.81 4.11
N ALA A 146 32.05 18.34 2.95
CA ALA A 146 32.55 16.99 2.80
C ALA A 146 33.79 16.74 3.68
N THR A 147 34.74 17.67 3.72
CA THR A 147 35.92 17.57 4.60
C THR A 147 35.52 17.58 6.08
N LEU A 148 34.63 18.48 6.49
CA LEU A 148 34.17 18.55 7.88
C LEU A 148 33.50 17.25 8.33
N PHE A 149 32.62 16.69 7.49
CA PHE A 149 31.95 15.45 7.80
C PHE A 149 32.92 14.26 7.82
N LEU A 150 33.88 14.19 6.88
CA LEU A 150 34.89 13.13 6.89
C LEU A 150 35.72 13.17 8.18
N ASN A 151 36.17 14.36 8.60
CA ASN A 151 36.94 14.53 9.84
C ASN A 151 36.12 14.18 11.09
N GLU A 152 34.81 14.40 11.05
CA GLU A 152 33.93 14.06 12.16
C GLU A 152 33.74 12.53 12.28
N VAL A 153 33.62 11.81 11.17
CA VAL A 153 33.29 10.37 11.20
C VAL A 153 34.54 9.48 11.17
N ASP A 154 35.55 9.80 10.37
CA ASP A 154 36.78 9.01 10.25
C ASP A 154 37.76 9.30 11.39
N LYS A 155 37.42 8.81 12.60
CA LYS A 155 38.27 8.94 13.80
C LYS A 155 39.65 8.26 13.64
N SER A 156 39.83 7.42 12.62
CA SER A 156 41.09 6.73 12.34
C SER A 156 41.99 7.45 11.33
N ASN A 157 41.55 8.56 10.75
CA ASN A 157 42.27 9.32 9.71
C ASN A 157 42.76 8.44 8.54
N ARG A 158 41.95 7.48 8.10
CA ARG A 158 42.21 6.62 6.93
C ARG A 158 41.86 7.31 5.60
N GLY A 159 41.12 8.42 5.65
CA GLY A 159 40.64 9.15 4.48
C GLY A 159 39.34 8.60 3.89
N TYR A 160 38.68 7.67 4.58
CA TYR A 160 37.40 7.09 4.18
C TYR A 160 36.58 6.67 5.40
N ILE A 161 35.28 6.49 5.21
CA ILE A 161 34.33 6.03 6.23
C ILE A 161 33.86 4.61 5.88
N ASP A 162 34.11 3.64 6.76
CA ASP A 162 33.51 2.30 6.65
C ASP A 162 32.12 2.22 7.35
N GLU A 163 31.43 1.09 7.17
CA GLU A 163 30.08 0.89 7.69
C GLU A 163 30.03 1.03 9.23
N ASP A 164 31.01 0.47 9.93
CA ASP A 164 31.05 0.49 11.39
C ASP A 164 31.31 1.90 11.93
N GLN A 165 32.21 2.67 11.31
CA GLN A 165 32.43 4.08 11.63
C GLN A 165 31.15 4.91 11.44
N PHE A 166 30.44 4.71 10.32
CA PHE A 166 29.17 5.38 10.06
C PHE A 166 28.13 5.03 11.13
N LEU A 167 27.96 3.74 11.44
CA LEU A 167 27.01 3.29 12.47
C LEU A 167 27.34 3.85 13.85
N ALA A 168 28.61 3.83 14.24
CA ALA A 168 29.08 4.37 15.51
C ALA A 168 28.77 5.87 15.60
N TRP A 169 29.03 6.62 14.53
CA TRP A 169 28.73 8.05 14.48
C TRP A 169 27.23 8.34 14.52
N VAL A 170 26.40 7.67 13.72
CA VAL A 170 24.93 7.87 13.71
C VAL A 170 24.32 7.62 15.09
N LYS A 171 24.86 6.65 15.85
CA LYS A 171 24.43 6.36 17.23
C LYS A 171 24.73 7.50 18.22
N THR A 172 25.58 8.46 17.87
CA THR A 172 25.83 9.66 18.69
C THR A 172 24.79 10.77 18.46
N LEU A 173 24.00 10.69 17.38
CA LEU A 173 22.95 11.65 17.09
C LEU A 173 21.77 11.53 18.08
N PRO A 174 20.99 12.61 18.31
CA PRO A 174 19.83 12.55 19.17
C PRO A 174 18.86 11.44 18.75
N GLN A 175 18.63 10.48 19.66
CA GLN A 175 17.86 9.27 19.37
C GLN A 175 16.43 9.59 18.89
N GLN A 176 15.80 10.62 19.46
CA GLN A 176 14.46 11.04 19.05
C GLN A 176 14.41 11.48 17.57
N THR A 177 15.37 12.29 17.13
CA THR A 177 15.49 12.73 15.74
C THR A 177 15.74 11.55 14.82
N LEU A 178 16.67 10.67 15.20
CA LEU A 178 17.00 9.48 14.41
C LEU A 178 15.77 8.56 14.23
N MET A 179 15.08 8.26 15.33
CA MET A 179 13.88 7.43 15.31
C MET A 179 12.75 8.09 14.50
N SER A 180 12.57 9.41 14.62
CA SER A 180 11.57 10.14 13.85
C SER A 180 11.85 10.14 12.35
N VAL A 181 13.11 10.31 11.93
CA VAL A 181 13.52 10.30 10.51
C VAL A 181 13.38 8.91 9.90
N LEU A 182 13.66 7.86 10.68
CA LEU A 182 13.58 6.46 10.23
C LEU A 182 12.20 5.83 10.46
N HIS A 183 11.24 6.59 11.00
CA HIS A 183 9.90 6.10 11.24
C HIS A 183 9.14 5.95 9.91
N PHE A 184 8.78 4.71 9.58
CA PHE A 184 8.05 4.39 8.36
C PHE A 184 6.84 3.50 8.70
N PRO A 185 5.70 4.10 9.08
CA PRO A 185 4.49 3.34 9.37
C PRO A 185 3.78 2.95 8.06
N ILE A 186 3.46 1.66 7.91
CA ILE A 186 2.69 1.17 6.75
C ILE A 186 1.27 1.75 6.78
N ILE A 187 0.68 1.78 7.98
CA ILE A 187 -0.62 2.41 8.25
C ILE A 187 -0.33 3.70 9.03
N PRO A 188 -0.48 4.87 8.39
CA PRO A 188 -0.31 6.15 9.05
C PRO A 188 -1.23 6.32 10.27
N SER A 189 -0.70 6.84 11.38
CA SER A 189 -1.42 6.99 12.66
C SER A 189 -2.67 7.87 12.56
N ASN A 190 -2.70 8.82 11.62
CA ASN A 190 -3.86 9.65 11.34
C ASN A 190 -5.04 8.86 10.76
N ILE A 191 -4.79 7.74 10.07
CA ILE A 191 -5.85 6.84 9.58
C ILE A 191 -6.41 5.99 10.73
N THR A 192 -5.58 5.66 11.72
CA THR A 192 -6.02 4.95 12.93
C THR A 192 -6.97 5.80 13.76
N HIS A 193 -6.69 7.11 13.91
CA HIS A 193 -7.60 8.05 14.59
C HIS A 193 -8.87 8.35 13.78
N LEU A 194 -8.79 8.39 12.45
CA LEU A 194 -9.97 8.55 11.59
C LEU A 194 -10.90 7.32 11.63
N LYS A 195 -10.39 6.11 11.93
CA LYS A 195 -11.25 4.92 12.09
C LYS A 195 -12.10 4.92 13.36
N GLU A 196 -11.75 5.70 14.37
CA GLU A 196 -12.57 5.92 15.56
C GLU A 196 -13.62 7.04 15.34
N GLN A 197 -13.52 7.79 14.25
CA GLN A 197 -14.47 8.81 13.80
C GLN A 197 -14.90 8.54 12.35
N GLU A 198 -15.76 7.53 12.18
CA GLU A 198 -16.50 7.16 10.97
C GLU A 198 -15.75 6.51 9.77
N PRO A 199 -16.37 5.50 9.13
CA PRO A 199 -15.76 4.70 8.07
C PRO A 199 -15.93 5.37 6.70
N SER A 200 -14.92 6.07 6.22
CA SER A 200 -14.86 6.54 4.83
C SER A 200 -13.78 5.79 4.06
N PHE A 201 -14.20 4.82 3.24
CA PHE A 201 -13.38 4.30 2.15
C PHE A 201 -13.37 5.32 1.00
N PRO A 202 -12.20 5.64 0.40
CA PRO A 202 -12.17 6.41 -0.83
C PRO A 202 -12.58 5.50 -1.99
N SER A 203 -13.78 5.73 -2.52
CA SER A 203 -14.21 5.23 -3.84
C SER A 203 -13.25 5.76 -4.89
N THR A 204 -12.64 4.86 -5.65
CA THR A 204 -12.01 5.17 -6.93
C THR A 204 -13.11 5.67 -7.85
N ALA A 205 -13.15 6.99 -8.07
CA ALA A 205 -13.95 7.62 -9.10
C ALA A 205 -13.41 7.18 -10.47
N VAL A 206 -13.93 6.05 -10.96
CA VAL A 206 -14.08 5.88 -12.40
C VAL A 206 -15.06 6.96 -12.82
N HIS A 207 -14.64 7.80 -13.77
CA HIS A 207 -15.51 8.78 -14.42
C HIS A 207 -16.62 8.05 -15.19
N PHE A 208 -17.63 7.54 -14.47
CA PHE A 208 -18.91 7.21 -15.04
C PHE A 208 -19.63 8.54 -15.26
N LYS A 209 -19.52 9.07 -16.48
CA LYS A 209 -20.54 9.96 -16.98
C LYS A 209 -21.88 9.20 -16.89
N ASP A 210 -22.74 9.71 -16.02
CA ASP A 210 -24.18 9.76 -16.21
C ASP A 210 -25.04 8.54 -15.81
N ARG A 211 -24.81 7.92 -14.64
CA ARG A 211 -25.78 7.00 -14.00
C ARG A 211 -25.76 7.05 -12.46
N SER A 212 -26.02 8.22 -11.87
CA SER A 212 -26.18 8.38 -10.41
C SER A 212 -27.53 7.89 -9.87
N HIS A 213 -28.45 7.44 -10.74
CA HIS A 213 -29.78 7.00 -10.33
C HIS A 213 -29.93 5.49 -10.46
N LEU A 214 -30.17 4.85 -9.32
CA LEU A 214 -30.52 3.45 -9.20
C LEU A 214 -31.93 3.28 -9.77
N CYS A 215 -32.11 2.46 -10.81
CA CYS A 215 -33.42 2.26 -11.42
C CYS A 215 -34.16 1.05 -10.85
N ASP A 216 -35.49 1.07 -10.87
CA ASP A 216 -36.33 -0.02 -10.32
C ASP A 216 -35.99 -1.39 -10.92
N ARG A 217 -35.53 -1.42 -12.17
CA ARG A 217 -35.07 -2.64 -12.84
C ARG A 217 -33.84 -3.25 -12.16
N GLN A 218 -32.91 -2.44 -11.66
CA GLN A 218 -31.74 -2.92 -10.93
C GLN A 218 -32.12 -3.47 -9.55
N LEU A 219 -33.03 -2.81 -8.83
CA LEU A 219 -33.54 -3.33 -7.55
C LEU A 219 -34.28 -4.65 -7.73
N LEU A 220 -35.10 -4.76 -8.77
CA LEU A 220 -35.79 -5.98 -9.13
C LEU A 220 -34.80 -7.12 -9.44
N GLN A 221 -33.71 -6.81 -10.14
CA GLN A 221 -32.68 -7.79 -10.45
C GLN A 221 -31.95 -8.27 -9.18
N VAL A 222 -31.57 -7.36 -8.27
CA VAL A 222 -30.99 -7.72 -6.97
C VAL A 222 -31.96 -8.61 -6.18
N ALA A 223 -33.23 -8.22 -6.08
CA ALA A 223 -34.23 -8.99 -5.35
C ALA A 223 -34.45 -10.39 -5.93
N THR A 224 -34.48 -10.49 -7.26
CA THR A 224 -34.63 -11.77 -7.98
C THR A 224 -33.43 -12.68 -7.73
N GLU A 225 -32.21 -12.16 -7.82
CA GLU A 225 -30.98 -12.93 -7.59
C GLU A 225 -30.83 -13.39 -6.13
N MET A 226 -31.18 -12.55 -5.16
CA MET A 226 -31.15 -12.93 -3.76
C MET A 226 -32.20 -14.00 -3.44
N SER A 227 -33.39 -13.88 -4.02
CA SER A 227 -34.46 -14.85 -3.84
C SER A 227 -34.14 -16.19 -4.53
N SER A 228 -33.56 -16.16 -5.74
CA SER A 228 -33.21 -17.37 -6.50
C SER A 228 -32.11 -18.17 -5.80
N LYS A 229 -31.11 -17.48 -5.24
CA LYS A 229 -29.97 -18.06 -4.51
C LYS A 229 -30.26 -18.34 -3.03
N ARG A 230 -31.49 -18.11 -2.55
CA ARG A 230 -31.95 -18.28 -1.16
C ARG A 230 -31.00 -17.61 -0.15
N ARG A 231 -30.56 -16.39 -0.45
CA ARG A 231 -29.65 -15.62 0.41
C ARG A 231 -30.38 -15.05 1.62
N ASP A 232 -29.65 -14.92 2.73
CA ASP A 232 -30.19 -14.28 3.93
C ASP A 232 -30.29 -12.76 3.71
N TRP A 233 -31.50 -12.30 3.42
CA TRP A 233 -31.77 -10.89 3.17
C TRP A 233 -31.75 -10.04 4.45
N ARG A 234 -31.83 -10.65 5.64
CA ARG A 234 -31.81 -9.91 6.92
C ARG A 234 -30.45 -9.29 7.19
N LEU A 235 -29.37 -9.93 6.74
CA LEU A 235 -28.03 -9.35 6.79
C LEU A 235 -27.92 -8.10 5.91
N LEU A 236 -28.52 -8.13 4.71
CA LEU A 236 -28.59 -6.96 3.84
C LEU A 236 -29.46 -5.86 4.46
N ALA A 237 -30.62 -6.22 5.04
CA ALA A 237 -31.51 -5.29 5.74
C ALA A 237 -30.77 -4.53 6.86
N ASN A 238 -30.01 -5.26 7.68
CA ASN A 238 -29.20 -4.68 8.74
C ASN A 238 -28.13 -3.74 8.18
N SER A 239 -27.41 -4.15 7.13
CA SER A 239 -26.42 -3.29 6.44
C SER A 239 -27.02 -2.05 5.78
N LEU A 240 -28.33 -2.06 5.49
CA LEU A 240 -29.08 -0.91 4.97
C LEU A 240 -29.76 -0.07 6.07
N GLY A 241 -29.55 -0.42 7.34
CA GLY A 241 -30.04 0.34 8.49
C GLY A 241 -31.44 -0.02 8.99
N PHE A 242 -32.02 -1.14 8.53
CA PHE A 242 -33.31 -1.62 9.06
C PHE A 242 -33.12 -2.32 10.40
N LEU A 243 -34.06 -2.10 11.32
CA LEU A 243 -34.12 -2.78 12.60
C LEU A 243 -34.96 -4.06 12.49
N GLU A 244 -34.80 -4.99 13.43
CA GLU A 244 -35.51 -6.28 13.44
C GLU A 244 -37.04 -6.11 13.37
N LYS A 245 -37.58 -5.08 14.04
CA LYS A 245 -39.02 -4.72 13.99
C LYS A 245 -39.52 -4.32 12.59
N ASP A 246 -38.63 -3.80 11.74
CA ASP A 246 -38.95 -3.40 10.37
C ASP A 246 -38.92 -4.62 9.46
N CYS A 247 -37.97 -5.54 9.70
CA CYS A 247 -37.90 -6.83 9.01
C CYS A 247 -39.15 -7.69 9.24
N SER A 248 -39.65 -7.78 10.48
CA SER A 248 -40.86 -8.56 10.80
C SER A 248 -42.12 -8.07 10.07
N ARG A 249 -42.16 -6.80 9.64
CA ARG A 249 -43.28 -6.25 8.86
C ARG A 249 -43.23 -6.66 7.38
N LEU A 250 -42.04 -6.98 6.89
CA LEU A 250 -41.78 -7.32 5.48
C LEU A 250 -41.95 -8.81 5.21
N GLU A 251 -41.86 -9.67 6.23
CA GLU A 251 -42.01 -11.14 6.17
C GLU A 251 -43.41 -11.65 5.76
N HIS A 252 -44.35 -10.75 5.49
CA HIS A 252 -45.71 -11.08 5.08
C HIS A 252 -46.01 -10.69 3.63
N GLU A 253 -45.04 -10.10 2.93
CA GLU A 253 -45.18 -9.72 1.53
C GLU A 253 -44.53 -10.76 0.60
N HIS A 254 -45.18 -11.10 -0.52
CA HIS A 254 -44.66 -12.06 -1.50
C HIS A 254 -43.32 -11.64 -2.16
N SER A 255 -42.83 -10.43 -1.91
CA SER A 255 -41.59 -9.88 -2.45
C SER A 255 -40.81 -9.08 -1.39
N GLU A 256 -40.56 -9.70 -0.24
CA GLU A 256 -39.92 -9.11 0.95
C GLU A 256 -38.66 -8.30 0.62
N ILE A 257 -37.79 -8.85 -0.25
CA ILE A 257 -36.51 -8.24 -0.64
C ILE A 257 -36.71 -7.01 -1.53
N LEU A 258 -37.66 -7.06 -2.47
CA LEU A 258 -37.93 -5.93 -3.36
C LEU A 258 -38.59 -4.78 -2.60
N ALA A 259 -39.55 -5.10 -1.74
CA ALA A 259 -40.22 -4.12 -0.88
C ALA A 259 -39.22 -3.42 0.04
N LEU A 260 -38.31 -4.17 0.65
CA LEU A 260 -37.21 -3.64 1.45
C LEU A 260 -36.37 -2.64 0.66
N LEU A 261 -35.93 -3.03 -0.53
CA LEU A 261 -35.08 -2.21 -1.39
C LEU A 261 -35.78 -0.92 -1.86
N GLN A 262 -37.08 -0.99 -2.15
CA GLN A 262 -37.87 0.18 -2.54
C GLN A 262 -38.11 1.14 -1.37
N ILE A 263 -38.37 0.61 -0.17
CA ILE A 263 -38.51 1.43 1.04
C ILE A 263 -37.19 2.12 1.36
N TRP A 264 -36.08 1.38 1.29
CA TRP A 264 -34.74 1.91 1.50
C TRP A 264 -34.39 3.02 0.50
N GLN A 265 -34.68 2.81 -0.78
CA GLN A 265 -34.42 3.81 -1.82
C GLN A 265 -35.22 5.10 -1.58
N LYS A 266 -36.46 5.00 -1.08
CA LYS A 266 -37.29 6.16 -0.71
C LYS A 266 -36.79 6.90 0.52
N MET A 267 -36.19 6.19 1.48
CA MET A 267 -35.61 6.78 2.70
C MET A 267 -34.23 7.41 2.44
N SER A 268 -33.53 6.98 1.40
CA SER A 268 -32.18 7.46 1.08
C SER A 268 -32.23 8.82 0.38
N GLN A 269 -31.71 9.87 1.02
CA GLN A 269 -31.62 11.23 0.47
C GLN A 269 -30.39 11.46 -0.44
N GLU A 270 -29.35 10.63 -0.31
CA GLU A 270 -28.09 10.72 -1.05
C GLU A 270 -27.87 9.53 -2.00
N ALA A 271 -26.86 9.62 -2.88
CA ALA A 271 -26.54 8.68 -3.95
C ALA A 271 -26.71 7.20 -3.52
N PRO A 272 -27.83 6.54 -3.87
CA PRO A 272 -28.19 5.25 -3.28
C PRO A 272 -27.30 4.12 -3.80
N LEU A 273 -26.82 4.22 -5.04
CA LEU A 273 -26.10 3.13 -5.70
C LEU A 273 -24.82 2.68 -4.95
N PRO A 274 -23.88 3.57 -4.57
CA PRO A 274 -22.71 3.18 -3.76
C PRO A 274 -23.07 2.53 -2.42
N VAL A 275 -24.15 2.99 -1.78
CA VAL A 275 -24.60 2.47 -0.48
C VAL A 275 -25.12 1.04 -0.64
N LEU A 276 -25.94 0.78 -1.66
CA LEU A 276 -26.45 -0.58 -1.93
C LEU A 276 -25.32 -1.54 -2.31
N GLN A 277 -24.38 -1.12 -3.15
CA GLN A 277 -23.23 -1.94 -3.54
C GLN A 277 -22.38 -2.32 -2.32
N THR A 278 -22.19 -1.39 -1.39
CA THR A 278 -21.44 -1.62 -0.15
C THR A 278 -22.19 -2.58 0.77
N ALA A 279 -23.48 -2.36 0.98
CA ALA A 279 -24.31 -3.24 1.80
C ALA A 279 -24.40 -4.67 1.25
N LEU A 280 -24.50 -4.84 -0.08
CA LEU A 280 -24.46 -6.15 -0.73
C LEU A 280 -23.13 -6.86 -0.49
N ARG A 281 -22.00 -6.16 -0.58
CA ARG A 281 -20.68 -6.76 -0.31
C ARG A 281 -20.51 -7.15 1.16
N GLN A 282 -20.93 -6.29 2.08
CA GLN A 282 -20.82 -6.54 3.53
C GLN A 282 -21.71 -7.69 4.00
N SER A 283 -22.87 -7.87 3.37
CA SER A 283 -23.79 -8.98 3.63
C SER A 283 -23.42 -10.29 2.93
N GLY A 284 -22.24 -10.36 2.28
CA GLY A 284 -21.76 -11.58 1.60
C GLY A 284 -22.38 -11.83 0.22
N ASN A 285 -23.06 -10.84 -0.36
CA ASN A 285 -23.71 -10.88 -1.68
C ASN A 285 -22.88 -10.14 -2.75
N ALA A 286 -21.55 -10.25 -2.68
CA ALA A 286 -20.63 -9.59 -3.60
C ALA A 286 -20.80 -10.10 -5.04
N ASP A 287 -21.10 -11.39 -5.22
CA ASP A 287 -21.44 -12.02 -6.50
C ASP A 287 -22.63 -11.33 -7.18
N ILE A 288 -23.73 -11.12 -6.43
CA ILE A 288 -24.93 -10.45 -6.92
C ILE A 288 -24.64 -8.98 -7.25
N CYS A 289 -23.85 -8.30 -6.41
CA CYS A 289 -23.41 -6.94 -6.67
C CYS A 289 -22.64 -6.83 -8.01
N ASN A 290 -21.77 -7.79 -8.31
CA ASN A 290 -20.96 -7.74 -9.53
C ASN A 290 -21.77 -8.10 -10.78
N GLU A 291 -22.68 -9.07 -10.65
CA GLU A 291 -23.58 -9.54 -11.71
C GLU A 291 -24.59 -8.45 -12.13
N VAL A 292 -25.24 -7.79 -11.16
CA VAL A 292 -26.28 -6.80 -11.43
C VAL A 292 -25.69 -5.46 -11.89
N PHE A 293 -24.56 -5.04 -11.32
CA PHE A 293 -23.97 -3.73 -11.63
C PHE A 293 -22.87 -3.80 -12.69
N SER A 294 -22.69 -4.95 -13.35
CA SER A 294 -21.73 -5.17 -14.43
C SER A 294 -20.35 -4.63 -14.08
N LEU A 295 -19.90 -4.91 -12.86
CA LEU A 295 -18.54 -4.61 -12.45
C LEU A 295 -17.66 -5.68 -13.10
N ASN A 296 -17.33 -5.47 -14.37
CA ASN A 296 -16.26 -6.21 -15.02
C ASN A 296 -14.98 -5.90 -14.25
N PHE A 297 -14.47 -6.91 -13.56
CA PHE A 297 -13.10 -6.87 -13.02
C PHE A 297 -12.10 -6.99 -14.17
#